data_AF-A0A2R7KVN1-F1
#
_entry.id   AF-A0A2R7KVN1-F1
#
_cell.length_a   1.000
_cell.length_b   1.000
_cell.length_c   1.000
_cell.angle_alpha   90.00
_cell.angle_beta   90.00
_cell.angle_gamma   90.00
#
_symmetry.space_group_name_H-M   'P 1'
#
loop_
_entity.id
_entity.type
_entity.pdbx_description
1 polymer ?
#
loop_
_entity_poly.entity_id
_entity_poly.type
_entity_poly.pdbx_seq_one_letter_code
_entity_poly.pdbx_strand_id
1 'polypeptide(L)'
;SNSGLIVFGEDYAYIAIEQDKTGNLNLTQRLMKNGRTSKEGEKEIATVPITQKEVYLRAKVEMIQNKEPFDAKVIFYYSLDGKSFKKLGDSFKPTAGRWVGAKIGLFASGTKAVNDSSYADYDWFRVESN
;
A
#
# COMPACT_ATOMS: atom_id res chain seq x y z
N SER A 1 2.70 -14.37 -3.25
CA SER A 1 2.33 -13.28 -4.19
C SER A 1 1.66 -12.18 -3.41
N ASN A 2 1.67 -10.95 -3.92
CA ASN A 2 0.97 -9.84 -3.30
C ASN A 2 0.40 -8.86 -4.33
N SER A 3 -0.65 -8.15 -3.95
CA SER A 3 -1.25 -7.12 -4.78
C SER A 3 -1.96 -6.09 -3.93
N GLY A 4 -1.84 -4.81 -4.27
CA GLY A 4 -2.53 -3.77 -3.52
C GLY A 4 -2.26 -2.36 -3.99
N LEU A 5 -2.50 -1.44 -3.04
CA LEU A 5 -2.43 0.00 -3.22
C LEU A 5 -1.14 0.55 -2.60
N ILE A 6 -0.31 1.18 -3.42
CA ILE A 6 1.00 1.71 -3.04
C ILE A 6 1.03 3.24 -3.12
N VAL A 7 1.72 3.88 -2.18
CA VAL A 7 2.21 5.25 -2.30
C VAL A 7 3.74 5.22 -2.32
N PHE A 8 4.35 5.74 -3.39
CA PHE A 8 5.78 5.59 -3.62
C PHE A 8 6.48 6.86 -4.11
N GLY A 9 7.69 7.07 -3.60
CA GLY A 9 8.70 8.01 -4.07
C GLY A 9 10.08 7.39 -3.87
N GLU A 10 10.98 8.03 -3.11
CA GLU A 10 12.22 7.36 -2.68
C GLU A 10 11.97 6.35 -1.55
N ASP A 11 11.08 6.71 -0.63
CA ASP A 11 10.45 5.79 0.31
C ASP A 11 9.10 5.36 -0.26
N TYR A 12 8.63 4.17 0.10
CA TYR A 12 7.30 3.73 -0.27
C TYR A 12 6.64 2.96 0.85
N ALA A 13 5.32 3.00 0.86
CA ALA A 13 4.49 2.17 1.71
C ALA A 13 3.27 1.70 0.93
N TYR A 14 2.75 0.55 1.30
CA TYR A 14 1.56 0.00 0.68
C TYR A 14 0.72 -0.79 1.68
N ILE A 15 -0.54 -0.99 1.31
CA ILE A 15 -1.36 -2.07 1.85
C ILE A 15 -1.68 -3.04 0.73
N ALA A 16 -1.54 -4.33 1.00
CA ALA A 16 -1.71 -5.36 0.00
C ALA A 16 -2.30 -6.62 0.61
N ILE A 17 -3.04 -7.34 -0.22
CA ILE A 17 -3.38 -8.74 0.04
C ILE A 17 -2.12 -9.55 -0.28
N GLU A 18 -1.64 -10.28 0.72
CA GLU A 18 -0.50 -11.18 0.62
C GLU A 18 -0.97 -12.61 0.83
N GLN A 19 -0.62 -13.49 -0.11
CA GLN A 19 -0.84 -14.92 0.05
C GLN A 19 0.41 -15.58 0.62
N ASP A 20 0.25 -16.27 1.76
CA ASP A 20 1.33 -17.02 2.37
C ASP A 20 1.58 -18.37 1.67
N LYS A 21 2.58 -19.13 2.15
CA LYS A 21 2.95 -20.43 1.57
C LYS A 21 1.87 -21.51 1.72
N THR A 22 0.98 -21.35 2.70
CA THR A 22 -0.14 -22.27 2.96
C THR A 22 -1.41 -21.89 2.20
N GLY A 23 -1.41 -20.74 1.53
CA GLY A 23 -2.51 -20.24 0.73
C GLY A 23 -3.44 -19.27 1.48
N ASN A 24 -3.18 -18.98 2.76
CA ASN A 24 -3.98 -18.02 3.51
C ASN A 24 -3.73 -16.60 3.03
N LEU A 25 -4.77 -15.78 3.07
CA LEU A 25 -4.72 -14.38 2.68
C LEU A 25 -4.59 -13.51 3.92
N ASN A 26 -3.63 -12.59 3.88
CA ASN A 26 -3.43 -11.58 4.89
C ASN A 26 -3.46 -10.20 4.24
N LEU A 27 -4.09 -9.24 4.90
CA LEU A 27 -3.98 -7.84 4.53
C LEU A 27 -2.83 -7.22 5.32
N THR A 28 -1.73 -6.92 4.63
CA THR A 28 -0.48 -6.45 5.24
C THR A 28 -0.19 -5.02 4.82
N GLN A 29 0.23 -4.19 5.78
CA GLN A 29 0.90 -2.93 5.52
C GLN A 29 2.41 -3.14 5.54
N ARG A 30 3.10 -2.73 4.48
CA ARG A 30 4.57 -2.70 4.43
C ARG A 30 5.10 -1.30 4.22
N LEU A 31 6.31 -1.07 4.73
CA LEU A 31 7.07 0.17 4.62
C LEU A 31 8.49 -0.13 4.17
N MET A 32 8.96 0.57 3.16
CA MET A 32 10.36 0.62 2.79
C MET A 32 10.89 2.04 2.95
N LYS A 33 11.94 2.16 3.75
CA LYS A 33 12.70 3.41 3.89
C LYS A 33 13.99 3.33 3.09
N ASN A 34 14.37 4.46 2.49
CA ASN A 34 15.54 4.58 1.63
C ASN A 34 15.57 3.48 0.54
N GLY A 35 14.45 3.31 -0.18
CA GLY A 35 14.20 2.18 -1.09
C GLY A 35 15.32 1.88 -2.09
N ARG A 36 16.10 2.90 -2.45
CA ARG A 36 17.21 2.82 -3.40
C ARG A 36 18.54 2.34 -2.80
N THR A 37 18.81 2.67 -1.53
CA THR A 37 20.14 2.46 -0.92
C THR A 37 20.12 1.54 0.28
N SER A 38 18.94 1.31 0.86
CA SER A 38 18.81 0.41 1.99
C SER A 38 19.19 -1.00 1.58
N LYS A 39 19.93 -1.66 2.46
CA LYS A 39 20.17 -3.10 2.40
C LYS A 39 19.11 -3.89 3.17
N GLU A 40 18.27 -3.19 3.93
CA GLU A 40 17.15 -3.77 4.65
C GLU A 40 15.99 -4.00 3.69
N GLY A 41 15.21 -5.05 3.91
CA GLY A 41 13.99 -5.29 3.16
C GLY A 41 12.82 -4.44 3.67
N GLU A 42 11.66 -4.63 3.04
CA GLU A 42 10.40 -4.06 3.49
C GLU A 42 10.07 -4.48 4.92
N LYS A 43 9.73 -3.51 5.77
CA LYS A 43 9.26 -3.74 7.12
C LYS A 43 7.75 -3.96 7.14
N GLU A 44 7.31 -5.01 7.82
CA GLU A 44 5.91 -5.21 8.16
C GLU A 44 5.50 -4.26 9.29
N ILE A 45 4.44 -3.47 9.06
CA ILE A 45 3.92 -2.49 10.03
C ILE A 45 2.70 -3.05 10.75
N ALA A 46 1.81 -3.70 10.01
CA ALA A 46 0.62 -4.34 10.54
C ALA A 46 0.17 -5.44 9.59
N THR A 47 -0.42 -6.50 10.12
CA THR A 47 -1.10 -7.52 9.32
C THR A 47 -2.40 -7.93 9.97
N VAL A 48 -3.41 -8.25 9.15
CA VAL A 48 -4.70 -8.77 9.59
C VAL A 48 -5.08 -9.94 8.68
N PRO A 49 -5.39 -11.12 9.22
CA PRO A 49 -5.87 -12.24 8.40
C PRO A 49 -7.22 -11.89 7.78
N ILE A 50 -7.41 -12.22 6.51
CA ILE A 50 -8.66 -12.03 5.79
C ILE A 50 -9.14 -13.34 5.18
N THR A 51 -10.44 -13.59 5.28
CA THR A 51 -11.08 -14.78 4.71
C THR A 51 -11.84 -14.47 3.41
N GLN A 52 -12.04 -13.19 3.12
CA GLN A 52 -12.76 -12.71 1.95
C GLN A 52 -11.80 -12.45 0.79
N LYS A 53 -12.30 -12.62 -0.44
CA LYS A 53 -11.53 -12.40 -1.68
C LYS A 53 -11.72 -10.99 -2.25
N GLU A 54 -12.71 -10.25 -1.76
CA GLU A 54 -12.93 -8.85 -2.10
C GLU A 54 -12.55 -7.97 -0.92
N VAL A 55 -11.73 -6.95 -1.18
CA VAL A 55 -11.29 -5.97 -0.19
C VAL A 55 -11.17 -4.61 -0.86
N TYR A 56 -11.69 -3.58 -0.21
CA TYR A 56 -11.56 -2.20 -0.65
C TYR A 56 -10.34 -1.60 0.04
N LEU A 57 -9.41 -1.04 -0.75
CA LEU A 57 -8.18 -0.40 -0.26
C LEU A 57 -8.28 1.11 -0.43
N ARG A 58 -7.77 1.87 0.55
CA ARG A 58 -7.78 3.33 0.49
C ARG A 58 -6.49 3.89 1.08
N ALA A 59 -5.92 4.86 0.39
CA ALA A 59 -4.84 5.70 0.90
C ALA A 59 -5.39 7.13 1.07
N LYS A 60 -5.42 7.62 2.30
CA LYS A 60 -5.79 9.01 2.61
C LYS A 60 -4.52 9.85 2.72
N VAL A 61 -4.37 10.82 1.84
CA VAL A 61 -3.27 11.80 1.89
C VAL A 61 -3.75 13.03 2.65
N GLU A 62 -3.08 13.37 3.74
CA GLU A 62 -3.35 14.57 4.54
C GLU A 62 -2.14 15.51 4.45
N MET A 63 -2.36 16.68 3.85
CA MET A 63 -1.35 17.75 3.81
C MET A 63 -1.17 18.35 5.20
N ILE A 64 0.07 18.49 5.64
CA ILE A 64 0.43 19.15 6.88
C ILE A 64 0.59 20.64 6.56
N GLN A 65 -0.38 21.43 7.02
CA GLN A 65 -0.38 22.89 6.83
C GLN A 65 0.67 23.57 7.72
N ASN A 66 1.04 24.80 7.36
CA ASN A 66 1.91 25.67 8.15
C ASN A 66 3.32 25.10 8.43
N LYS A 67 3.83 24.30 7.51
CA LYS A 67 5.19 23.73 7.57
C LYS A 67 5.87 23.89 6.21
N GLU A 68 7.07 24.46 6.22
CA GLU A 68 7.92 24.61 5.03
C GLU A 68 9.21 23.78 5.18
N PRO A 69 9.60 22.99 4.16
CA PRO A 69 8.81 22.70 2.97
C PRO A 69 7.52 21.93 3.30
N PHE A 70 6.49 22.05 2.45
CA PHE A 70 5.22 21.33 2.59
C PHE A 70 5.43 19.85 2.91
N ASP A 71 4.64 19.35 3.84
CA ASP A 71 4.74 17.98 4.32
C ASP A 71 3.37 17.29 4.20
N ALA A 72 3.37 15.97 4.19
CA ALA A 72 2.15 15.18 4.11
C ALA A 72 2.29 13.92 4.93
N LYS A 73 1.14 13.33 5.28
CA LYS A 73 1.08 11.98 5.82
C LYS A 73 0.05 11.17 5.06
N VAL A 74 0.36 9.91 4.84
CA VAL A 74 -0.50 8.92 4.22
C VAL A 74 -0.99 7.99 5.31
N ILE A 75 -2.29 7.77 5.36
CA ILE A 75 -2.91 6.80 6.25
C ILE A 75 -3.63 5.79 5.38
N PHE A 76 -3.34 4.52 5.60
CA PHE A 76 -3.97 3.43 4.88
C PHE A 76 -5.21 2.94 5.62
N TYR A 77 -6.26 2.66 4.84
CA TYR A 77 -7.51 2.12 5.30
C TYR A 77 -7.94 0.96 4.42
N TYR A 78 -8.74 0.07 4.98
CA TYR A 78 -9.37 -1.02 4.25
C TYR A 78 -10.82 -1.20 4.68
N SER A 79 -11.62 -1.83 3.82
CA SER A 79 -12.98 -2.24 4.13
C SER A 79 -13.24 -3.63 3.52
N LEU A 80 -13.99 -4.45 4.26
CA LEU A 80 -14.44 -5.78 3.82
C LEU A 80 -15.92 -5.79 3.43
N ASP A 81 -16.60 -4.65 3.53
CA ASP A 81 -18.04 -4.49 3.28
C ASP A 81 -18.34 -3.35 2.28
N GLY A 82 -17.30 -2.67 1.78
CA GLY A 82 -17.38 -1.48 0.93
C GLY A 82 -17.90 -0.22 1.63
N LYS A 83 -18.27 -0.29 2.92
CA LYS A 83 -18.96 0.78 3.65
C LYS A 83 -18.12 1.34 4.79
N SER A 84 -17.58 0.47 5.62
CA SER A 84 -16.88 0.82 6.86
C SER A 84 -15.38 0.67 6.68
N PHE A 85 -14.65 1.79 6.62
CA PHE A 85 -13.20 1.79 6.44
C PHE A 85 -12.47 1.81 7.79
N LYS A 86 -11.60 0.83 8.00
CA LYS A 86 -10.75 0.69 9.19
C LYS A 86 -9.32 1.06 8.84
N LYS A 87 -8.66 1.82 9.74
CA LYS A 87 -7.24 2.14 9.61
C LYS A 87 -6.41 0.85 9.71
N LEU A 88 -5.39 0.69 8.87
CA LEU A 88 -4.38 -0.36 8.99
C LEU A 88 -3.03 0.26 9.36
N GLY A 89 -2.46 -0.20 10.47
CA GLY A 89 -1.16 0.20 11.03
C GLY A 89 -0.95 1.70 11.17
N ASP A 90 0.26 2.16 10.86
CA ASP A 90 0.75 3.51 11.16
C ASP A 90 0.78 4.42 9.94
N SER A 91 0.77 5.74 10.19
CA SER A 91 0.91 6.73 9.12
C SER A 91 2.32 6.70 8.51
N PHE A 92 2.39 6.89 7.21
CA PHE A 92 3.61 6.99 6.43
C PHE A 92 3.82 8.43 5.96
N LYS A 93 5.05 8.96 6.05
CA LYS A 93 5.40 10.23 5.40
C LYS A 93 5.91 9.94 3.98
N PRO A 94 5.20 10.34 2.92
CA PRO A 94 5.69 10.17 1.57
C PRO A 94 6.89 11.09 1.32
N THR A 95 7.90 10.56 0.64
CA THR A 95 9.04 11.35 0.16
C THR A 95 8.94 11.51 -1.36
N ALA A 96 9.41 12.63 -1.90
CA ALA A 96 9.50 12.77 -3.35
C ALA A 96 10.52 11.77 -3.90
N GLY A 97 10.27 11.23 -5.10
CA GLY A 97 11.35 10.68 -5.91
C GLY A 97 12.17 11.84 -6.48
N ARG A 98 13.49 11.71 -6.57
CA ARG A 98 14.45 12.76 -7.00
C ARG A 98 13.91 13.88 -7.91
N TRP A 99 13.19 13.52 -8.98
CA TRP A 99 12.66 14.44 -10.00
C TRP A 99 11.13 14.50 -10.06
N VAL A 100 10.44 13.70 -9.25
CA VAL A 100 8.99 13.47 -9.34
C VAL A 100 8.38 13.37 -7.96
N GLY A 101 7.23 14.01 -7.75
CA GLY A 101 6.47 13.84 -6.51
C GLY A 101 6.11 12.38 -6.24
N ALA A 102 5.74 12.11 -4.98
CA ALA A 102 5.19 10.81 -4.59
C ALA A 102 3.95 10.50 -5.44
N LYS A 103 3.80 9.24 -5.83
CA LYS A 103 2.70 8.74 -6.67
C LYS A 103 1.89 7.70 -5.92
N ILE A 104 0.65 7.56 -6.32
CA ILE A 104 -0.24 6.48 -5.89
C ILE A 104 -0.37 5.51 -7.06
N GLY A 105 -0.38 4.21 -6.79
CA GLY A 105 -0.53 3.20 -7.82
C GLY A 105 -1.11 1.89 -7.30
N LEU A 106 -1.50 1.04 -8.24
CA LEU A 106 -1.86 -0.35 -8.00
C LEU A 106 -0.71 -1.24 -8.48
N PHE A 107 -0.51 -2.38 -7.83
CA PHE A 107 0.52 -3.34 -8.24
C PHE A 107 0.05 -4.78 -8.02
N ALA A 108 0.62 -5.70 -8.78
CA ALA A 108 0.49 -7.13 -8.56
C ALA A 108 1.85 -7.80 -8.82
N SER A 109 2.36 -8.55 -7.84
CA SER A 109 3.64 -9.24 -7.92
C SER A 109 3.48 -10.73 -7.61
N GLY A 110 3.87 -11.56 -8.58
CA GLY A 110 3.92 -13.00 -8.47
C GLY A 110 5.25 -13.47 -7.88
N THR A 111 5.21 -14.52 -7.05
CA THR A 111 6.43 -15.15 -6.48
C THR A 111 6.91 -16.36 -7.28
N LYS A 112 6.18 -16.76 -8.33
CA LYS A 112 6.52 -17.90 -9.19
C LYS A 112 6.94 -17.38 -10.56
N ALA A 113 8.07 -17.85 -11.07
CA ALA A 113 8.58 -17.55 -12.41
C ALA A 113 7.87 -18.41 -13.48
N VAL A 114 6.54 -18.38 -13.48
CA VAL A 114 5.71 -19.09 -14.47
C VAL A 114 4.74 -18.08 -15.05
N ASN A 115 4.73 -17.94 -16.38
CA ASN A 115 3.80 -17.06 -17.11
C ASN A 115 2.35 -17.38 -16.67
N ASP A 116 1.59 -16.34 -16.34
CA ASP A 116 0.15 -16.35 -16.00
C ASP A 116 -0.30 -16.94 -14.66
N SER A 117 0.60 -17.14 -13.69
CA SER A 117 0.22 -17.81 -12.42
C SER A 117 -0.28 -16.90 -11.28
N SER A 118 -0.30 -15.58 -11.44
CA SER A 118 -0.75 -14.66 -10.39
C SER A 118 -1.31 -13.36 -10.98
N TYR A 119 -2.58 -13.09 -10.73
CA TYR A 119 -3.26 -11.84 -11.11
C TYR A 119 -4.14 -11.35 -9.96
N ALA A 120 -4.59 -10.09 -10.07
CA ALA A 120 -5.59 -9.52 -9.20
C ALA A 120 -6.51 -8.64 -10.06
N ASP A 121 -7.82 -8.76 -9.85
CA ASP A 121 -8.82 -7.97 -10.56
C ASP A 121 -9.13 -6.69 -9.76
N TYR A 122 -9.06 -5.55 -10.44
CA TYR A 122 -9.38 -4.25 -9.88
C TYR A 122 -10.58 -3.66 -10.61
N ASP A 123 -11.72 -3.57 -9.92
CA ASP A 123 -12.98 -3.08 -10.50
C ASP A 123 -12.89 -1.57 -10.82
N TRP A 124 -12.30 -0.78 -9.91
CA TRP A 124 -12.12 0.66 -10.13
C TRP A 124 -10.97 1.23 -9.31
N PHE A 125 -10.47 2.39 -9.77
CA PHE A 125 -9.57 3.26 -9.03
C PHE A 125 -10.16 4.67 -9.01
N ARG A 126 -10.44 5.19 -7.82
CA ARG A 126 -11.08 6.50 -7.62
C ARG A 126 -10.17 7.42 -6.84
N VAL A 127 -10.09 8.66 -7.30
CA VAL A 127 -9.37 9.74 -6.63
C VAL A 127 -10.38 10.87 -6.39
N GLU A 128 -10.52 11.25 -5.12
CA GLU A 128 -11.46 12.27 -4.68
C GLU A 128 -10.72 13.22 -3.74
N SER A 129 -11.07 14.51 -3.78
CA SER A 129 -10.65 15.44 -2.73
C SER A 129 -11.38 15.11 -1.42
N ASN A 130 -10.69 15.27 -0.28
CA ASN A 130 -11.38 15.27 1.01
C ASN A 130 -12.33 16.46 1.13
#